data_AF-A0A9W6ALI7-F1
#
_entry.id   AF-A0A9W6ALI7-F1
#
_cell.length_a   1.000
_cell.length_b   1.000
_cell.length_c   1.000
_cell.angle_alpha   90.00
_cell.angle_beta   90.00
_cell.angle_gamma   90.00
#
_symmetry.space_group_name_H-M   'P 1'
#
loop_
_entity.id
_entity.type
_entity.pdbx_description
1 polymer ?
#
loop_
_entity_poly.entity_id
_entity_poly.type
_entity_poly.pdbx_seq_one_letter_code
_entity_poly.pdbx_strand_id
1 'polypeptide(L)'
;AIEKFKTETLRIYNVLELHLSNSLAGGDGGGGEAREYLVGEGRGKYSIADINAYAWIRAWKRMTITEEEMGRYPLLRRWIERIEERPAVGRGVGEGYDEEVHPELLLSSTGRN
;
A
#
# COMPACT_ATOMS: atom_id res chain seq x y z
N ALA A 1 20.25 12.54 4.29
CA ALA A 1 19.61 11.76 3.21
C ALA A 1 18.32 11.12 3.69
N ILE A 2 18.34 10.34 4.78
CA ILE A 2 17.18 9.65 5.38
C ILE A 2 15.99 10.58 5.61
N GLU A 3 16.18 11.73 6.26
CA GLU A 3 15.09 12.69 6.51
C GLU A 3 14.37 13.16 5.24
N LYS A 4 15.10 13.40 4.14
CA LYS A 4 14.49 13.80 2.86
C LYS A 4 13.60 12.69 2.30
N PHE A 5 14.04 11.43 2.38
CA PHE A 5 13.24 10.28 1.95
C PHE A 5 11.99 10.10 2.83
N LYS A 6 12.14 10.29 4.14
CA LYS A 6 11.02 10.26 5.07
C LYS A 6 9.99 11.34 4.76
N THR A 7 10.43 12.60 4.59
CA THR A 7 9.56 13.71 4.21
C THR A 7 8.81 13.42 2.90
N GLU A 8 9.52 12.91 1.89
CA GLU A 8 8.89 12.60 0.60
C GLU A 8 7.90 11.43 0.71
N THR A 9 8.19 10.42 1.52
CA THR A 9 7.27 9.31 1.79
C THR A 9 5.97 9.81 2.43
N LEU A 10 6.07 10.68 3.44
CA LEU A 10 4.91 11.31 4.08
C LEU A 10 4.11 12.20 3.11
N ARG A 11 4.80 12.88 2.18
CA ARG A 11 4.13 13.64 1.11
C ARG A 11 3.34 12.72 0.18
N ILE A 12 3.89 11.56 -0.19
CA ILE A 12 3.19 10.54 -0.99
C ILE A 12 1.98 9.99 -0.23
N TYR A 13 2.10 9.71 1.07
CA TYR A 13 0.96 9.26 1.88
C TYR A 13 -0.15 10.31 1.95
N ASN A 14 0.21 11.60 2.01
CA ASN A 14 -0.76 12.68 1.92
C ASN A 14 -1.49 12.72 0.56
N VAL A 15 -0.79 12.47 -0.55
CA VAL A 15 -1.44 12.37 -1.88
C VAL A 15 -2.46 11.23 -1.90
N LEU A 16 -2.11 10.08 -1.33
CA LEU A 16 -3.02 8.93 -1.26
C LEU A 16 -4.20 9.19 -0.33
N GLU A 17 -3.98 9.83 0.83
CA GLU A 17 -5.05 10.23 1.74
C GLU A 17 -6.04 11.18 1.06
N LEU A 18 -5.56 12.20 0.35
CA LEU A 18 -6.40 13.15 -0.41
C LEU A 18 -7.11 12.49 -1.60
N HIS A 19 -6.49 11.50 -2.22
CA HIS A 19 -7.14 10.73 -3.28
C HIS A 19 -8.26 9.85 -2.69
N LEU A 20 -7.97 9.14 -1.60
CA LEU A 20 -8.92 8.27 -0.91
C LEU A 20 -10.06 9.07 -0.24
N SER A 21 -9.84 10.33 0.12
CA SER A 21 -10.92 11.19 0.63
C SER A 21 -11.91 11.57 -0.45
N ASN A 22 -11.55 11.40 -1.73
CA ASN A 22 -12.28 11.85 -2.89
C ASN A 22 -12.50 13.39 -2.91
N SER A 23 -11.74 14.15 -2.12
CA SER A 23 -11.93 15.60 -1.96
C SER A 23 -11.46 16.41 -3.17
N LEU A 24 -10.66 15.81 -4.06
CA LEU A 24 -10.10 16.45 -5.25
C LEU A 24 -10.89 16.17 -6.54
N ALA A 25 -11.95 15.38 -6.47
CA ALA A 25 -12.82 15.12 -7.62
C ALA A 25 -13.65 16.37 -7.96
N GLY A 26 -13.10 17.23 -8.82
CA GLY A 26 -13.76 18.42 -9.33
C GLY A 26 -14.76 18.08 -10.43
N GLY A 27 -16.04 18.03 -10.07
CA GLY A 27 -17.18 18.08 -10.97
C GLY A 27 -18.40 18.56 -10.18
N ASP A 28 -18.95 19.70 -10.62
CA ASP A 28 -20.30 20.29 -10.50
C ASP A 28 -21.13 20.13 -9.20
N GLY A 29 -20.57 19.59 -8.12
CA GLY A 29 -21.29 19.35 -6.87
C GLY A 29 -20.54 18.45 -5.91
N GLY A 30 -19.60 19.04 -5.15
CA GLY A 30 -19.17 18.61 -3.80
C GLY A 30 -18.59 17.20 -3.64
N GLY A 31 -17.37 17.11 -3.08
CA GLY A 31 -16.64 15.88 -2.77
C GLY A 31 -17.51 14.65 -2.51
N GLY A 32 -17.36 13.64 -3.36
CA GLY A 32 -18.08 12.37 -3.22
C GLY A 32 -17.62 11.60 -1.99
N GLU A 33 -18.27 10.47 -1.72
CA GLU A 33 -17.87 9.59 -0.61
C GLU A 33 -16.39 9.17 -0.72
N ALA A 34 -15.77 8.94 0.45
CA ALA A 34 -14.42 8.41 0.54
C ALA A 34 -14.29 7.09 -0.26
N ARG A 35 -13.21 6.99 -1.02
CA ARG A 35 -12.86 5.81 -1.80
C ARG A 35 -12.36 4.68 -0.90
N GLU A 36 -12.67 3.48 -1.31
CA GLU A 36 -12.16 2.23 -0.75
C GLU A 36 -10.97 1.68 -1.52
N TYR A 37 -10.84 2.02 -2.80
CA TYR A 37 -9.77 1.56 -3.70
C TYR A 37 -9.28 2.67 -4.62
N LEU A 38 -8.08 2.50 -5.17
CA LEU A 38 -7.38 3.57 -5.89
C LEU A 38 -8.02 3.96 -7.22
N VAL A 39 -8.74 3.06 -7.89
CA VAL A 39 -9.33 3.31 -9.22
C VAL A 39 -10.77 2.86 -9.28
N GLY A 40 -11.49 3.29 -10.32
CA GLY A 40 -12.90 3.02 -10.52
C GLY A 40 -13.82 4.16 -10.07
N GLU A 41 -15.08 4.06 -10.48
CA GLU A 41 -16.14 5.01 -10.18
C GLU A 41 -16.64 4.89 -8.73
N GLY A 42 -17.28 5.94 -8.22
CA GLY A 42 -17.81 5.98 -6.85
C GLY A 42 -16.73 5.71 -5.80
N ARG A 43 -16.95 4.69 -4.97
CA ARG A 43 -16.01 4.25 -3.92
C ARG A 43 -14.78 3.52 -4.48
N GLY A 44 -14.69 3.30 -5.79
CA GLY A 44 -13.61 2.56 -6.44
C GLY A 44 -13.78 1.04 -6.39
N LYS A 45 -12.89 0.33 -7.09
CA LYS A 45 -12.86 -1.14 -7.22
C LYS A 45 -11.43 -1.65 -7.13
N TYR A 46 -11.23 -2.70 -6.33
CA TYR A 46 -9.94 -3.36 -6.19
C TYR A 46 -9.37 -3.78 -7.55
N SER A 47 -8.10 -3.44 -7.79
CA SER A 47 -7.44 -3.63 -9.07
C SER A 47 -5.93 -3.89 -8.93
N ILE A 48 -5.26 -4.06 -10.07
CA ILE A 48 -3.80 -4.13 -10.12
C ILE A 48 -3.12 -2.85 -9.60
N ALA A 49 -3.80 -1.70 -9.62
CA ALA A 49 -3.27 -0.46 -9.04
C ALA A 49 -3.11 -0.60 -7.53
N ASP A 50 -4.11 -1.18 -6.86
CA ASP A 50 -4.05 -1.45 -5.42
C ASP A 50 -2.97 -2.48 -5.09
N ILE A 51 -2.88 -3.56 -5.87
CA ILE A 51 -1.85 -4.60 -5.69
C ILE A 51 -0.44 -4.00 -5.79
N ASN A 52 -0.19 -3.19 -6.82
CA ASN A 52 1.11 -2.58 -7.04
C ASN A 52 1.50 -1.61 -5.91
N ALA A 53 0.58 -0.74 -5.50
CA ALA A 53 0.84 0.23 -4.44
C ALA A 53 0.97 -0.43 -3.06
N TYR A 54 0.12 -1.41 -2.75
CA TYR A 54 0.05 -2.05 -1.44
C TYR A 54 1.36 -2.72 -1.04
N ALA A 55 2.04 -3.37 -1.99
CA ALA A 55 3.31 -4.06 -1.74
C ALA A 55 4.37 -3.15 -1.10
N TRP A 56 4.41 -1.88 -1.50
CA TRP A 56 5.34 -0.88 -0.94
C TRP A 56 4.80 -0.23 0.32
N ILE A 57 3.52 0.15 0.33
CA ILE A 57 2.93 0.95 1.41
C ILE A 57 2.80 0.14 2.69
N ARG A 58 2.41 -1.15 2.62
CA ARG A 58 2.26 -2.01 3.81
C ARG A 58 3.54 -2.12 4.65
N ALA A 59 4.69 -1.89 4.04
CA ALA A 59 5.98 -1.98 4.69
C ALA A 59 6.33 -0.76 5.55
N TRP A 60 5.43 0.23 5.68
CA TRP A 60 5.65 1.45 6.45
C TRP A 60 6.10 1.19 7.90
N LYS A 61 5.60 0.12 8.55
CA LYS A 61 6.03 -0.30 9.90
C LYS A 61 7.50 -0.74 9.97
N ARG A 62 8.10 -1.15 8.85
CA ARG A 62 9.53 -1.49 8.72
C ARG A 62 10.37 -0.30 8.29
N MET A 63 9.76 0.85 8.05
CA MET A 63 10.43 2.10 7.67
C MET A 63 10.54 3.03 8.90
N THR A 64 11.15 4.20 8.72
CA THR A 64 11.31 5.22 9.78
C THR A 64 10.04 6.03 10.09
N ILE A 65 8.86 5.52 9.69
CA ILE A 65 7.55 6.17 9.87
C ILE A 65 6.96 5.71 11.20
N THR A 66 6.59 6.65 12.07
CA THR A 66 6.03 6.33 13.39
C THR A 66 4.52 6.10 13.33
N GLU A 67 3.96 5.47 14.36
CA GLU A 67 2.50 5.34 14.53
C GLU A 67 1.81 6.72 14.55
N GLU A 68 2.41 7.72 15.21
CA GLU A 68 1.87 9.08 15.26
C GLU A 68 1.79 9.72 13.87
N GLU A 69 2.86 9.59 13.08
CA GLU A 69 2.92 10.12 11.70
C GLU A 69 1.90 9.43 10.81
N MET A 70 1.82 8.09 10.89
CA MET A 70 0.84 7.32 10.14
C MET A 70 -0.60 7.58 10.65
N GLY A 71 -0.78 8.04 11.89
CA GLY A 71 -2.08 8.43 12.45
C GLY A 71 -2.73 9.61 11.75
N ARG A 72 -1.95 10.40 10.99
CA ARG A 72 -2.44 11.53 10.18
C ARG A 72 -3.15 11.09 8.90
N TYR A 73 -3.09 9.80 8.53
CA TYR A 73 -3.64 9.25 7.29
C TYR A 73 -4.67 8.13 7.55
N PRO A 74 -5.82 8.45 8.17
CA PRO A 74 -6.81 7.44 8.56
C PRO A 74 -7.47 6.72 7.37
N LEU A 75 -7.63 7.36 6.21
CA LEU A 75 -8.16 6.70 5.01
C LEU A 75 -7.14 5.74 4.41
N LEU A 76 -5.87 6.14 4.37
CA LEU A 76 -4.78 5.28 3.94
C LEU A 76 -4.65 4.05 4.85
N ARG A 77 -4.73 4.21 6.17
CA ARG A 77 -4.74 3.08 7.12
C ARG A 77 -5.87 2.09 6.82
N ARG A 78 -7.11 2.60 6.66
CA ARG A 78 -8.26 1.74 6.30
C ARG A 78 -8.09 1.05 4.96
N TRP A 79 -7.44 1.69 3.98
CA TRP A 79 -7.12 1.07 2.70
C TRP A 79 -6.10 -0.07 2.85
N ILE A 80 -5.06 0.10 3.68
CA ILE A 80 -4.08 -0.96 3.99
C ILE A 80 -4.78 -2.15 4.65
N GLU A 81 -5.56 -1.89 5.72
CA GLU A 81 -6.26 -2.92 6.50
C GLU A 81 -7.21 -3.74 5.63
N ARG A 82 -8.05 -3.06 4.82
CA ARG A 82 -8.98 -3.72 3.89
C ARG A 82 -8.27 -4.64 2.90
N ILE A 83 -7.09 -4.26 2.40
CA ILE A 83 -6.34 -5.09 1.46
C ILE A 83 -5.67 -6.25 2.19
N GLU A 84 -5.13 -6.02 3.38
CA GLU A 84 -4.49 -7.05 4.21
C GLU A 84 -5.45 -8.17 4.62
N GLU A 85 -6.72 -7.86 4.89
CA GLU A 85 -7.77 -8.82 5.21
C GLU A 85 -8.11 -9.80 4.07
N ARG A 86 -7.67 -9.53 2.84
CA ARG A 86 -7.98 -10.38 1.68
C ARG A 86 -7.18 -11.69 1.78
N PRO A 87 -7.84 -12.88 1.72
CA PRO A 87 -7.12 -14.17 1.82
C PRO A 87 -6.02 -14.37 0.77
N ALA A 88 -6.19 -13.83 -0.44
CA ALA A 88 -5.18 -13.89 -1.48
C ALA A 88 -3.94 -13.03 -1.16
N VAL A 89 -4.13 -11.90 -0.48
CA VAL A 89 -3.03 -11.05 -0.02
C VAL A 89 -2.28 -11.77 1.09
N GLY A 90 -2.98 -12.30 2.09
CA GLY A 90 -2.39 -13.11 3.15
C GLY A 90 -1.51 -14.25 2.62
N ARG A 91 -1.98 -14.96 1.59
CA ARG A 91 -1.16 -15.99 0.90
C ARG A 91 0.05 -15.41 0.17
N GLY A 92 -0.11 -14.29 -0.54
CA GLY A 92 0.96 -13.68 -1.32
C GLY A 92 2.06 -13.02 -0.49
N VAL A 93 1.77 -12.72 0.78
CA VAL A 93 2.71 -12.03 1.68
C VAL A 93 3.17 -12.86 2.86
N GLY A 94 2.64 -14.08 3.00
CA GLY A 94 3.00 -15.02 4.05
C GLY A 94 4.30 -15.76 3.74
N GLU A 95 4.63 -16.70 4.61
CA GLU A 95 5.92 -17.41 4.62
C GLU A 95 6.16 -18.30 3.40
N GLY A 96 5.13 -18.64 2.61
CA GLY A 96 5.29 -19.51 1.43
C GLY A 96 6.23 -18.96 0.34
N TYR A 97 6.69 -17.70 0.47
CA TYR A 97 7.68 -17.08 -0.40
C TYR A 97 8.88 -16.52 0.38
N ASP A 98 9.03 -16.88 1.65
CA ASP A 98 10.17 -16.49 2.48
C ASP A 98 11.34 -17.43 2.20
N GLU A 99 12.42 -16.89 1.63
CA GLU A 99 13.62 -17.67 1.27
C GLU A 99 14.43 -18.16 2.48
N GLU A 100 14.25 -17.55 3.66
CA GLU A 100 14.86 -18.04 4.90
C GLU A 100 14.13 -19.30 5.40
N VAL A 101 12.82 -19.37 5.18
CA VAL A 101 11.98 -20.55 5.49
C VAL A 101 12.07 -21.61 4.39
N HIS A 102 12.12 -21.19 3.13
CA HIS A 102 12.11 -22.00 1.92
C HIS A 102 13.36 -21.75 1.05
N PRO A 103 14.54 -22.24 1.45
CA PRO A 103 15.78 -22.02 0.72
C PRO A 103 15.75 -22.60 -0.71
N GLU A 104 14.85 -23.53 -1.02
CA GLU A 104 14.59 -24.06 -2.35
C GLU A 104 14.08 -23.02 -3.36
N LEU A 105 13.58 -21.87 -2.90
CA LEU A 105 13.18 -20.75 -3.76
C LEU A 105 14.39 -20.03 -4.37
N LEU A 106 15.57 -20.19 -3.78
CA LEU A 106 16.80 -19.58 -4.27
C LEU A 106 17.33 -20.34 -5.48
N LEU A 107 17.46 -19.63 -6.61
CA LEU A 107 18.13 -20.17 -7.78
C LEU A 107 19.64 -20.27 -7.51
N SER A 108 20.16 -21.48 -7.32
CA SER A 108 21.61 -21.71 -7.28
C SER A 108 22.18 -21.81 -8.70
N SER A 109 23.27 -21.09 -8.97
CA SER A 109 23.96 -21.09 -10.28
C SER A 109 24.88 -22.29 -10.50
N THR A 110 24.93 -23.25 -9.59
CA THR A 110 25.92 -24.35 -9.53
C THR A 110 25.72 -25.45 -10.60
N GLY A 111 24.80 -25.27 -11.57
CA GLY A 111 24.42 -26.31 -12.53
C GLY A 111 24.70 -26.05 -14.01
N ARG A 112 25.46 -25.00 -14.38
CA ARG A 112 25.90 -24.81 -15.78
C ARG A 112 27.38 -25.16 -15.92
N ASN A 113 27.64 -26.45 -16.19
CA ASN A 113 28.88 -26.91 -16.83
C ASN A 113 28.92 -26.50 -18.30
#